data_AF-A0A3E2D9Q2-F1
#
_entry.id   AF-A0A3E2D9Q2-F1
#
_cell.length_a   1.000
_cell.length_b   1.000
_cell.length_c   1.000
_cell.angle_alpha   90.00
_cell.angle_beta   90.00
_cell.angle_gamma   90.00
#
_symmetry.space_group_name_H-M   'P 1'
#
loop_
_entity.id
_entity.type
_entity.pdbx_description
1 polymer ?
#
loop_
_entity_poly.entity_id
_entity_poly.type
_entity_poly.pdbx_seq_one_letter_code
_entity_poly.pdbx_strand_id
1 'polypeptide(L)' 'MSDGLPVWLNRQLAERAHAEGRSELGIIQEALTRYLAA' A
#
# COMPACT_ATOMS: atom_id res chain seq x y z
N MET A 1 16.97 2.13 13.34
CA MET A 1 16.53 1.44 12.11
C MET A 1 15.13 1.96 11.85
N SER A 2 14.82 2.46 10.67
CA SER A 2 13.52 3.13 10.46
C SER A 2 12.43 2.07 10.37
N ASP A 3 11.51 2.01 11.33
CA ASP A 3 10.31 1.13 11.36
C ASP A 3 9.27 1.47 10.27
N GLY A 4 9.65 2.27 9.26
CA GLY A 4 8.78 2.76 8.20
C GLY A 4 8.97 2.02 6.89
N LEU A 5 7.95 2.07 6.03
CA LEU A 5 8.05 1.58 4.65
C LEU A 5 9.18 2.31 3.91
N PRO A 6 9.91 1.62 3.01
CA PRO A 6 10.85 2.28 2.11
C PRO A 6 10.18 3.45 1.37
N VAL A 7 10.90 4.56 1.20
CA VAL A 7 10.37 5.79 0.56
C VAL A 7 9.75 5.52 -0.81
N TRP A 8 10.38 4.65 -1.61
CA TRP A 8 9.87 4.29 -2.93
C TRP A 8 8.52 3.56 -2.85
N LEU A 9 8.31 2.73 -1.83
CA LEU A 9 7.08 1.98 -1.64
C LEU A 9 5.96 2.91 -1.17
N ASN A 10 6.26 3.84 -0.25
CA ASN A 10 5.30 4.84 0.19
C ASN A 10 4.84 5.73 -0.98
N ARG A 11 5.76 6.11 -1.87
CA ARG A 11 5.43 6.90 -3.07
C ARG A 11 4.49 6.14 -4.02
N GLN A 12 4.78 4.87 -4.31
CA GLN A 12 3.90 4.07 -5.18
C GLN A 12 2.52 3.86 -4.57
N LEU A 13 2.45 3.68 -3.24
CA LEU A 13 1.18 3.58 -2.52
C LEU A 13 0.34 4.86 -2.65
N ALA A 14 0.95 6.02 -2.43
CA ALA A 14 0.30 7.32 -2.58
C ALA A 14 -0.17 7.57 -4.02
N GLU A 15 0.67 7.28 -5.02
CA GLU A 15 0.32 7.43 -6.45
C GLU A 15 -0.87 6.55 -6.82
N ARG A 16 -0.88 5.29 -6.35
CA ARG A 16 -1.96 4.33 -6.59
C ARG A 16 -3.25 4.70 -5.85
N ALA A 17 -3.14 5.11 -4.59
CA ALA A 17 -4.26 5.60 -3.78
C ALA A 17 -4.96 6.77 -4.45
N HIS A 18 -4.18 7.73 -4.96
CA HIS A 18 -4.69 8.87 -5.69
C HIS A 18 -5.38 8.46 -7.00
N ALA A 19 -4.75 7.59 -7.80
CA ALA A 19 -5.31 7.13 -9.08
C ALA A 19 -6.60 6.33 -8.93
N GLU A 20 -6.70 5.49 -7.88
CA GLU A 20 -7.89 4.67 -7.62
C GLU A 20 -8.97 5.41 -6.80
N GLY A 21 -8.68 6.62 -6.27
CA GLY A 21 -9.58 7.31 -5.35
C GLY A 21 -9.82 6.55 -4.04
N ARG A 22 -8.83 5.76 -3.61
CA ARG A 22 -8.89 4.87 -2.44
C ARG A 22 -7.85 5.27 -1.41
N SER A 23 -8.06 4.90 -0.16
CA SER A 23 -7.05 5.10 0.88
C SER A 23 -5.89 4.11 0.72
N GLU A 24 -4.67 4.58 1.00
CA GLU A 24 -3.45 3.75 1.00
C GLU A 24 -3.60 2.49 1.87
N LEU A 25 -4.20 2.63 3.06
CA LEU A 25 -4.49 1.50 3.96
C LEU A 25 -5.42 0.46 3.32
N GLY A 26 -6.40 0.88 2.52
CA GLY A 26 -7.31 -0.03 1.82
C GLY A 26 -6.59 -0.85 0.75
N ILE A 27 -5.63 -0.24 0.06
CA ILE A 27 -4.76 -0.93 -0.91
C ILE A 27 -3.84 -1.93 -0.20
N ILE A 28 -3.23 -1.54 0.92
CA ILE A 28 -2.38 -2.44 1.74
C ILE A 28 -3.20 -3.62 2.25
N GLN A 29 -4.40 -3.38 2.78
CA GLN A 29 -5.26 -4.43 3.31
C GLN A 29 -5.70 -5.42 2.21
N GLU A 30 -6.05 -4.93 1.03
CA GLU A 30 -6.39 -5.76 -0.12
C GLU A 30 -5.21 -6.63 -0.57
N ALA A 31 -4.02 -6.03 -0.70
CA ALA A 31 -2.81 -6.74 -1.08
C ALA A 31 -2.44 -7.82 -0.06
N LEU A 32 -2.53 -7.51 1.23
CA LEU A 32 -2.26 -8.47 2.31
C LEU A 32 -3.29 -9.60 2.33
N THR A 33 -4.58 -9.28 2.13
CA THR A 33 -5.66 -10.28 2.04
C THR A 33 -5.40 -11.25 0.90
N ARG A 34 -5.00 -10.75 -0.29
CA ARG A 34 -4.67 -11.61 -1.43
C ARG A 34 -3.43 -12.46 -1.18
N TYR A 35 -2.42 -11.92 -0.51
CA TYR A 35 -1.20 -12.65 -0.19
C TYR A 35 -1.47 -13.80 0.80
N LEU A 36 -2.33 -13.59 1.79
CA LEU A 36 -2.65 -14.59 2.82
C LEU A 36 -3.73 -15.59 2.40
N ALA A 37 -4.58 -15.23 1.43
CA ALA A 37 -5.62 -16.11 0.89
C ALA A 37 -5.14 -17.00 -0.27
N ALA A 38 -3.90 -16.82 -0.73
CA ALA A 38 -3.23 -17.66 -1.73
C ALA A 38 -2.48 -18.81 -1.07
#